data_AF-A0A8H5C170-F1
#
_entry.id   AF-A0A8H5C170-F1
#
_cell.length_a   1.000
_cell.length_b   1.000
_cell.length_c   1.000
_cell.angle_alpha   90.00
_cell.angle_beta   90.00
_cell.angle_gamma   90.00
#
_symmetry.space_group_name_H-M   'P 1'
#
loop_
_entity.id
_entity.type
_entity.pdbx_description
1 polymer ?
#
loop_
_entity_poly.entity_id
_entity_poly.type
_entity_poly.pdbx_seq_one_letter_code
_entity_poly.pdbx_strand_id
1 'polypeptide(L)'
;MRKVFRGFKQDFLHRPKPESDTRTESSSATPPTPFATTPPARDDWIQYRKHRGVNLGSWFVLERWITETPFRQAAQPASSDLDIAKGSNAKAILEKHWDTWVTTKEWNWLASVGINSVRIPIGYYHLCGADRSILDGTDFYPYYDVYQGAWKRITDAIIAANQRGMTVLIDLHAAPGKQNADSHSGTSNPANFFNDPHNLRRGLYAISSLTRLLSTFCVSQNPPLNNIIGIELLNEPAPPDDAVLRQWYLDAVAEVRKAWVGVRAPAIYLGECWRTESYTEWATAEYGRLAPNSNWGGLVVLDHHLYRCFTPGDTQTSVQDHTRALLDESSGIQKTFQQTSESLGRAGGGIVVAEWSCGLAPTSLRTHQPQERRDFVDAQLAVYEKWCGGWWWWMLKKEESVYGKDVGWGFKDAVEGGVFPSSVGLRRRRGVDRSQRERERRSRVLETERKKAYDQHREYWSRIPGSYHLVVSQWCNNKGCPPSTPGCTIAIKGPGYTHGAPPMSTLVHHCDGEIRLCVIAMAREIQLQGHFGIDDRRRMRHHSPPL
;
A
#
# COMPACT_ATOMS: atom_id res chain seq x y z
N MET A 1 20.23 -16.01 -49.37
CA MET A 1 21.57 -15.40 -49.54
C MET A 1 21.90 -15.21 -51.03
N ARG A 2 21.17 -14.32 -51.74
CA ARG A 2 21.46 -13.81 -53.11
C ARG A 2 20.31 -12.90 -53.57
N LYS A 3 20.65 -11.69 -54.04
CA LYS A 3 19.78 -10.62 -54.61
C LYS A 3 18.91 -9.93 -53.55
N VAL A 4 19.36 -8.86 -52.90
CA VAL A 4 19.47 -7.50 -53.47
C VAL A 4 20.75 -6.81 -52.96
N PHE A 5 21.86 -7.11 -53.61
CA PHE A 5 23.07 -6.28 -53.64
C PHE A 5 23.22 -5.87 -55.10
N ARG A 6 22.97 -4.60 -55.44
CA ARG A 6 23.50 -3.88 -56.62
C ARG A 6 22.90 -2.47 -56.72
N GLY A 7 23.51 -1.56 -55.99
CA GLY A 7 23.68 -0.15 -56.38
C GLY A 7 25.05 0.26 -55.87
N PHE A 8 26.11 -0.36 -56.42
CA PHE A 8 27.17 0.37 -57.13
C PHE A 8 27.64 1.60 -56.36
N LYS A 9 28.68 1.39 -55.54
CA LYS A 9 30.05 1.88 -55.80
C LYS A 9 30.10 3.40 -55.73
N GLN A 10 30.55 3.94 -54.59
CA GLN A 10 31.94 4.39 -54.45
C GLN A 10 32.34 5.29 -55.63
N ASP A 11 31.99 6.56 -55.53
CA ASP A 11 32.86 7.62 -56.01
C ASP A 11 33.42 8.36 -54.79
N PHE A 12 34.74 8.37 -54.80
CA PHE A 12 35.64 9.01 -53.87
C PHE A 12 35.44 10.53 -53.89
N LEU A 13 35.55 11.13 -52.69
CA LEU A 13 36.12 12.46 -52.42
C LEU A 13 35.53 13.66 -53.19
N HIS A 14 34.68 14.44 -52.51
CA HIS A 14 34.95 15.87 -52.23
C HIS A 14 33.88 16.48 -51.30
N ARG A 15 34.33 17.15 -50.23
CA ARG A 15 33.50 17.96 -49.32
C ARG A 15 33.01 19.23 -50.03
N PRO A 16 31.81 19.72 -49.65
CA PRO A 16 31.65 21.14 -49.32
C PRO A 16 31.04 21.40 -47.93
N LYS A 17 31.24 22.65 -47.48
CA LYS A 17 30.98 23.27 -46.17
C LYS A 17 29.48 23.52 -45.85
N PRO A 18 29.15 23.88 -44.58
CA PRO A 18 27.79 23.99 -44.08
C PRO A 18 27.22 25.42 -44.08
N GLU A 19 25.94 25.57 -44.42
CA GLU A 19 25.03 26.70 -44.14
C GLU A 19 23.60 26.10 -44.15
N SER A 20 22.59 26.48 -43.36
CA SER A 20 22.37 27.50 -42.34
C SER A 20 21.10 27.12 -41.55
N ASP A 21 20.99 27.62 -40.32
CA ASP A 21 19.94 27.37 -39.33
C ASP A 21 18.51 27.69 -39.81
N THR A 22 17.56 26.81 -39.49
CA THR A 22 16.15 27.16 -39.30
C THR A 22 15.65 26.62 -37.96
N ARG A 23 15.27 27.56 -37.09
CA ARG A 23 14.71 27.37 -35.74
C ARG A 23 13.43 26.55 -35.78
N THR A 24 13.33 25.54 -34.91
CA THR A 24 12.08 24.90 -34.51
C THR A 24 11.68 25.41 -33.12
N GLU A 25 10.44 25.90 -33.01
CA GLU A 25 9.84 26.44 -31.79
C GLU A 25 9.69 25.35 -30.71
N SER A 26 10.20 25.61 -29.51
CA SER A 26 10.02 24.72 -28.35
C SER A 26 8.65 24.94 -27.73
N SER A 27 7.85 23.89 -27.58
CA SER A 27 6.62 23.92 -26.80
C SER A 27 6.94 24.24 -25.33
N SER A 28 6.49 25.42 -24.86
CA SER A 28 6.63 25.83 -23.46
C SER A 28 5.74 24.96 -22.57
N ALA A 29 6.34 24.05 -21.81
CA ALA A 29 5.66 23.30 -20.77
C ALA A 29 5.16 24.24 -19.66
N THR A 30 3.89 24.13 -19.30
CA THR A 30 3.28 24.87 -18.19
C THR A 30 3.99 24.50 -16.87
N PRO A 31 4.43 25.47 -16.05
CA PRO A 31 5.17 25.19 -14.83
C PRO A 31 4.32 24.43 -13.80
N PRO A 32 4.91 23.48 -13.04
CA PRO A 32 4.21 22.77 -11.97
C PRO A 32 3.82 23.72 -10.84
N THR A 33 2.60 23.54 -10.33
CA THR A 33 2.02 24.29 -9.21
C THR A 33 2.91 24.16 -7.96
N PRO A 34 3.17 25.24 -7.20
CA PRO A 34 4.01 25.19 -6.00
C PRO A 34 3.51 24.16 -4.98
N PHE A 35 4.43 23.41 -4.36
CA PHE A 35 4.10 22.54 -3.22
C PHE A 35 3.41 23.34 -2.12
N ALA A 36 2.26 22.86 -1.65
CA ALA A 36 1.50 23.49 -0.58
C ALA A 36 2.36 23.60 0.69
N THR A 37 2.49 24.81 1.24
CA THR A 37 3.21 25.13 2.48
C THR A 37 2.44 24.72 3.75
N THR A 38 1.31 24.03 3.58
CA THR A 38 0.45 23.53 4.66
C THR A 38 0.96 22.17 5.14
N PRO A 39 1.03 21.89 6.45
CA PRO A 39 1.24 20.54 6.96
C PRO A 39 0.28 19.55 6.28
N PRO A 40 0.71 18.30 6.02
CA PRO A 40 -0.16 17.31 5.38
C PRO A 40 -1.48 17.22 6.16
N ALA A 41 -2.59 17.25 5.43
CA ALA A 41 -3.91 17.08 6.04
C ALA A 41 -3.96 15.71 6.73
N ARG A 42 -4.84 15.54 7.72
CA ARG A 42 -5.03 14.24 8.40
C ARG A 42 -5.17 13.09 7.38
N ASP A 43 -5.83 13.36 6.27
CA ASP A 43 -6.10 12.39 5.22
C ASP A 43 -4.83 12.03 4.42
N ASP A 44 -3.87 12.96 4.30
CA ASP A 44 -2.54 12.68 3.73
C ASP A 44 -1.77 11.72 4.64
N TRP A 45 -1.84 11.93 5.95
CA TRP A 45 -1.22 11.02 6.91
C TRP A 45 -1.81 9.62 6.80
N ILE A 46 -3.13 9.50 6.65
CA ILE A 46 -3.81 8.21 6.51
C ILE A 46 -3.34 7.49 5.24
N GLN A 47 -3.19 8.19 4.12
CA GLN A 47 -2.79 7.56 2.85
C GLN A 47 -1.30 7.20 2.78
N TYR A 48 -0.41 8.11 3.19
CA TYR A 48 1.03 8.01 2.92
C TYR A 48 1.88 7.46 4.07
N ARG A 49 1.30 7.24 5.26
CA ARG A 49 2.03 6.58 6.36
C ARG A 49 2.30 5.11 6.02
N LYS A 50 3.30 4.53 6.70
CA LYS A 50 3.55 3.09 6.60
C LYS A 50 2.36 2.29 7.14
N HIS A 51 1.83 1.42 6.28
CA HIS A 51 0.75 0.50 6.64
C HIS A 51 1.36 -0.75 7.27
N ARG A 52 1.13 -0.94 8.57
CA ARG A 52 1.57 -2.10 9.34
C ARG A 52 0.34 -2.90 9.66
N GLY A 53 0.11 -3.96 8.89
CA GLY A 53 -1.19 -4.58 8.79
C GLY A 53 -1.21 -6.09 8.91
N VAL A 54 -2.43 -6.61 8.87
CA VAL A 54 -2.75 -8.04 8.93
C VAL A 54 -3.88 -8.31 7.94
N ASN A 55 -3.83 -9.44 7.26
CA ASN A 55 -4.91 -9.94 6.42
C ASN A 55 -6.01 -10.56 7.26
N LEU A 56 -7.26 -10.21 6.99
CA LEU A 56 -8.44 -10.85 7.58
C LEU A 56 -8.84 -12.08 6.74
N GLY A 57 -7.86 -12.97 6.53
CA GLY A 57 -7.99 -14.20 5.74
C GLY A 57 -9.07 -15.13 6.30
N SER A 58 -9.76 -15.82 5.41
CA SER A 58 -10.93 -16.65 5.73
C SER A 58 -12.02 -15.94 6.53
N TRP A 59 -12.09 -14.60 6.49
CA TRP A 59 -13.28 -13.92 6.95
C TRP A 59 -14.38 -14.02 5.91
N PHE A 60 -14.19 -13.47 4.71
CA PHE A 60 -15.19 -13.51 3.64
C PHE A 60 -14.89 -14.62 2.63
N VAL A 61 -13.77 -14.54 1.91
CA VAL A 61 -13.31 -15.63 1.03
C VAL A 61 -12.64 -16.70 1.87
N LEU A 62 -13.16 -17.92 1.82
CA LEU A 62 -12.78 -18.98 2.74
C LEU A 62 -11.71 -19.90 2.17
N GLU A 63 -10.78 -20.28 3.03
CA GLU A 63 -9.79 -21.29 2.78
C GLU A 63 -9.88 -22.36 3.83
N ARG A 64 -10.04 -23.60 3.35
CA ARG A 64 -10.29 -24.72 4.23
C ARG A 64 -9.18 -24.94 5.25
N TRP A 65 -7.92 -24.78 4.84
CA TRP A 65 -6.76 -24.96 5.73
C TRP A 65 -6.66 -23.91 6.86
N ILE A 66 -7.45 -22.83 6.79
CA ILE A 66 -7.57 -21.79 7.82
C ILE A 66 -8.80 -22.04 8.69
N THR A 67 -9.95 -22.36 8.07
CA THR A 67 -11.19 -22.70 8.77
C THR A 67 -11.90 -23.86 8.09
N GLU A 68 -12.19 -24.91 8.86
CA GLU A 68 -12.82 -26.14 8.37
C GLU A 68 -14.34 -26.10 8.57
N THR A 69 -14.81 -25.42 9.63
CA THR A 69 -16.23 -25.49 10.04
C THR A 69 -17.22 -25.13 8.93
N PRO A 70 -17.01 -24.08 8.12
CA PRO A 70 -17.90 -23.77 6.99
C PRO A 70 -17.96 -24.86 5.91
N PHE A 71 -16.89 -25.64 5.74
CA PHE A 71 -16.78 -26.66 4.70
C PHE A 71 -17.46 -27.99 5.06
N ARG A 72 -17.87 -28.21 6.31
CA ARG A 72 -18.42 -29.50 6.78
C ARG A 72 -19.70 -29.93 6.07
N GLN A 73 -20.47 -29.00 5.52
CA GLN A 73 -21.70 -29.26 4.76
C GLN A 73 -21.60 -28.83 3.29
N ALA A 74 -20.39 -28.48 2.83
CA ALA A 74 -20.14 -28.12 1.44
C ALA A 74 -20.33 -29.33 0.52
N ALA A 75 -20.73 -29.07 -0.72
CA ALA A 75 -20.69 -30.08 -1.77
C ALA A 75 -19.23 -30.47 -2.08
N GLN A 76 -18.97 -31.69 -2.53
CA GLN A 76 -17.62 -32.08 -2.95
C GLN A 76 -17.18 -31.25 -4.17
N PRO A 77 -15.90 -30.82 -4.26
CA PRO A 77 -14.76 -31.26 -3.45
C PRO A 77 -14.59 -30.54 -2.10
N ALA A 78 -15.53 -29.66 -1.71
CA ALA A 78 -15.52 -28.94 -0.44
C ALA A 78 -14.19 -28.18 -0.22
N SER A 79 -13.75 -27.42 -1.23
CA SER A 79 -12.48 -26.68 -1.16
C SER A 79 -12.64 -25.18 -1.42
N SER A 80 -13.81 -24.74 -1.89
CA SER A 80 -14.08 -23.36 -2.27
C SER A 80 -15.41 -22.81 -1.74
N ASP A 81 -15.56 -21.49 -1.79
CA ASP A 81 -16.81 -20.79 -1.48
C ASP A 81 -17.99 -21.30 -2.31
N LEU A 82 -17.80 -21.54 -3.61
CA LEU A 82 -18.84 -22.10 -4.48
C LEU A 82 -19.30 -23.50 -4.00
N ASP A 83 -18.38 -24.29 -3.45
CA ASP A 83 -18.71 -25.61 -2.91
C ASP A 83 -19.55 -25.51 -1.64
N ILE A 84 -19.26 -24.53 -0.79
CA ILE A 84 -20.09 -24.21 0.38
C ILE A 84 -21.48 -23.78 -0.07
N ALA A 85 -21.57 -22.90 -1.09
CA ALA A 85 -22.83 -22.41 -1.63
C ALA A 85 -23.75 -23.51 -2.19
N LYS A 86 -23.15 -24.54 -2.82
CA LYS A 86 -23.83 -25.76 -3.29
C LYS A 86 -24.24 -26.71 -2.15
N GLY A 87 -23.68 -26.53 -0.96
CA GLY A 87 -23.93 -27.33 0.22
C GLY A 87 -25.29 -27.08 0.87
N SER A 88 -25.64 -27.93 1.84
CA SER A 88 -26.84 -27.71 2.65
C SER A 88 -26.60 -26.61 3.68
N ASN A 89 -27.65 -25.84 4.00
CA ASN A 89 -27.62 -24.76 5.00
C ASN A 89 -26.57 -23.64 4.74
N ALA A 90 -26.07 -23.51 3.50
CA ALA A 90 -24.96 -22.63 3.14
C ALA A 90 -25.10 -21.20 3.68
N LYS A 91 -26.29 -20.58 3.50
CA LYS A 91 -26.57 -19.23 4.00
C LYS A 91 -26.34 -19.11 5.52
N ALA A 92 -26.97 -19.98 6.30
CA ALA A 92 -26.88 -19.92 7.76
C ALA A 92 -25.46 -20.21 8.26
N ILE A 93 -24.73 -21.10 7.58
CA ILE A 93 -23.33 -21.41 7.87
C ILE A 93 -22.44 -20.19 7.65
N LEU A 94 -22.53 -19.57 6.47
CA LEU A 94 -21.71 -18.42 6.10
C LEU A 94 -22.05 -17.19 6.94
N GLU A 95 -23.34 -16.89 7.16
CA GLU A 95 -23.73 -15.76 8.01
C GLU A 95 -23.22 -15.92 9.44
N LYS A 96 -23.34 -17.12 10.03
CA LYS A 96 -22.78 -17.42 11.35
C LYS A 96 -21.26 -17.26 11.36
N HIS A 97 -20.57 -17.75 10.33
CA HIS A 97 -19.12 -17.61 10.21
C HIS A 97 -18.70 -16.14 10.15
N TRP A 98 -19.29 -15.36 9.24
CA TRP A 98 -18.98 -13.95 9.09
C TRP A 98 -19.23 -13.14 10.38
N ASP A 99 -20.27 -13.49 11.14
CA ASP A 99 -20.64 -12.79 12.38
C ASP A 99 -19.76 -13.16 13.58
N THR A 100 -19.01 -14.27 13.52
CA THR A 100 -18.24 -14.80 14.65
C THR A 100 -16.75 -14.92 14.40
N TRP A 101 -16.29 -14.82 13.15
CA TRP A 101 -14.88 -14.95 12.80
C TRP A 101 -14.05 -13.77 13.31
N VAL A 102 -14.38 -12.53 12.95
CA VAL A 102 -13.69 -11.33 13.47
C VAL A 102 -14.65 -10.51 14.30
N THR A 103 -14.45 -10.52 15.62
CA THR A 103 -15.32 -9.81 16.57
C THR A 103 -14.65 -8.55 17.10
N THR A 104 -15.38 -7.81 17.94
CA THR A 104 -14.84 -6.65 18.69
C THR A 104 -13.56 -7.01 19.46
N LYS A 105 -13.41 -8.26 19.91
CA LYS A 105 -12.21 -8.74 20.62
C LYS A 105 -10.99 -8.69 19.71
N GLU A 106 -11.06 -9.27 18.51
CA GLU A 106 -9.97 -9.25 17.54
C GLU A 106 -9.62 -7.82 17.13
N TRP A 107 -10.62 -6.99 16.84
CA TRP A 107 -10.40 -5.60 16.47
C TRP A 107 -9.68 -4.80 17.55
N ASN A 108 -10.10 -4.92 18.80
CA ASN A 108 -9.45 -4.24 19.93
C ASN A 108 -8.03 -4.76 20.16
N TRP A 109 -7.82 -6.06 20.00
CA TRP A 109 -6.50 -6.67 20.14
C TRP A 109 -5.53 -6.17 19.07
N LEU A 110 -5.93 -6.13 17.79
CA LEU A 110 -5.14 -5.55 16.70
C LEU A 110 -4.70 -4.12 17.02
N ALA A 111 -5.61 -3.28 17.52
CA ALA A 111 -5.30 -1.91 17.90
C ALA A 111 -4.27 -1.86 19.05
N SER A 112 -4.42 -2.76 20.03
CA SER A 112 -3.54 -2.82 21.20
C SER A 112 -2.10 -3.23 20.89
N VAL A 113 -1.88 -4.05 19.86
CA VAL A 113 -0.54 -4.44 19.37
C VAL A 113 0.00 -3.47 18.31
N GLY A 114 -0.74 -2.38 18.04
CA GLY A 114 -0.31 -1.29 17.20
C GLY A 114 -0.43 -1.55 15.70
N ILE A 115 -1.26 -2.54 15.30
CA ILE A 115 -1.69 -2.67 13.90
C ILE A 115 -2.53 -1.46 13.54
N ASN A 116 -2.25 -0.93 12.36
CA ASN A 116 -2.81 0.33 11.90
C ASN A 116 -3.50 0.20 10.53
N SER A 117 -3.45 -0.99 9.91
CA SER A 117 -4.10 -1.27 8.64
C SER A 117 -4.57 -2.73 8.59
N VAL A 118 -5.63 -3.01 7.85
CA VAL A 118 -6.09 -4.38 7.57
C VAL A 118 -6.30 -4.54 6.06
N ARG A 119 -6.04 -5.74 5.55
CA ARG A 119 -6.40 -6.15 4.19
C ARG A 119 -7.58 -7.10 4.28
N ILE A 120 -8.63 -6.85 3.52
CA ILE A 120 -9.89 -7.61 3.54
C ILE A 120 -10.09 -8.28 2.18
N PRO A 121 -9.75 -9.57 2.07
CA PRO A 121 -10.05 -10.39 0.91
C PRO A 121 -11.56 -10.54 0.71
N ILE A 122 -12.06 -10.18 -0.48
CA ILE A 122 -13.47 -10.37 -0.88
C ILE A 122 -13.55 -10.96 -2.29
N GLY A 123 -14.49 -11.88 -2.50
CA GLY A 123 -14.90 -12.30 -3.84
C GLY A 123 -15.95 -11.37 -4.46
N TYR A 124 -16.01 -11.31 -5.79
CA TYR A 124 -17.01 -10.52 -6.52
C TYR A 124 -18.45 -10.82 -6.07
N TYR A 125 -18.75 -12.09 -5.76
CA TYR A 125 -20.08 -12.53 -5.34
C TYR A 125 -20.53 -11.92 -4.00
N HIS A 126 -19.62 -11.42 -3.16
CA HIS A 126 -20.00 -10.73 -1.92
C HIS A 126 -20.69 -9.37 -2.16
N LEU A 127 -20.58 -8.81 -3.36
CA LEU A 127 -21.20 -7.54 -3.74
C LEU A 127 -22.69 -7.71 -4.07
N CYS A 128 -23.16 -8.95 -4.27
CA CYS A 128 -24.48 -9.19 -4.84
C CYS A 128 -25.64 -8.63 -4.00
N GLY A 129 -25.48 -8.52 -2.68
CA GLY A 129 -26.47 -7.91 -1.80
C GLY A 129 -26.73 -6.43 -2.10
N ALA A 130 -25.72 -5.72 -2.62
CA ALA A 130 -25.85 -4.33 -3.05
C ALA A 130 -26.11 -4.19 -4.55
N ASP A 131 -25.60 -5.12 -5.36
CA ASP A 131 -25.79 -5.15 -6.80
C ASP A 131 -25.95 -6.58 -7.30
N ARG A 132 -27.19 -7.05 -7.42
CA ARG A 132 -27.50 -8.43 -7.84
C ARG A 132 -26.93 -8.75 -9.21
N SER A 133 -26.86 -7.77 -10.11
CA SER A 133 -26.41 -7.98 -11.49
C SER A 133 -24.94 -8.39 -11.58
N ILE A 134 -24.16 -8.25 -10.49
CA ILE A 134 -22.79 -8.77 -10.37
C ILE A 134 -22.70 -10.28 -10.63
N LEU A 135 -23.76 -11.02 -10.35
CA LEU A 135 -23.78 -12.46 -10.55
C LEU A 135 -24.20 -12.89 -11.97
N ASP A 136 -24.71 -11.97 -12.80
CA ASP A 136 -25.25 -12.31 -14.11
C ASP A 136 -24.22 -12.99 -15.00
N GLY A 137 -24.59 -14.18 -15.50
CA GLY A 137 -23.72 -15.00 -16.36
C GLY A 137 -22.49 -15.54 -15.65
N THR A 138 -22.54 -15.76 -14.33
CA THR A 138 -21.45 -16.33 -13.54
C THR A 138 -21.88 -17.60 -12.80
N ASP A 139 -20.92 -18.42 -12.38
CA ASP A 139 -21.16 -19.66 -11.60
C ASP A 139 -21.91 -19.39 -10.28
N PHE A 140 -21.84 -18.16 -9.77
CA PHE A 140 -22.49 -17.76 -8.53
C PHE A 140 -23.93 -17.26 -8.70
N TYR A 141 -24.43 -17.12 -9.94
CA TYR A 141 -25.80 -16.67 -10.24
C TYR A 141 -26.90 -17.35 -9.41
N PRO A 142 -26.90 -18.69 -9.23
CA PRO A 142 -27.94 -19.36 -8.46
C PRO A 142 -27.90 -19.10 -6.95
N TYR A 143 -26.81 -18.52 -6.44
CA TYR A 143 -26.51 -18.44 -5.01
C TYR A 143 -26.59 -17.01 -4.45
N TYR A 144 -27.36 -16.12 -5.10
CA TYR A 144 -27.65 -14.79 -4.57
C TYR A 144 -28.07 -14.84 -3.09
N ASP A 145 -28.99 -15.73 -2.75
CA ASP A 145 -29.57 -15.76 -1.41
C ASP A 145 -28.56 -16.11 -0.31
N VAL A 146 -27.50 -16.83 -0.68
CA VAL A 146 -26.41 -17.25 0.19
C VAL A 146 -25.47 -16.08 0.51
N TYR A 147 -25.18 -15.22 -0.48
CA TYR A 147 -24.18 -14.16 -0.35
C TYR A 147 -24.72 -12.74 -0.18
N GLN A 148 -26.02 -12.52 -0.34
CA GLN A 148 -26.64 -11.18 -0.22
C GLN A 148 -26.33 -10.48 1.11
N GLY A 149 -26.08 -11.24 2.19
CA GLY A 149 -25.75 -10.71 3.51
C GLY A 149 -24.30 -10.23 3.68
N ALA A 150 -23.40 -10.51 2.73
CA ALA A 150 -21.97 -10.25 2.87
C ALA A 150 -21.63 -8.75 2.81
N TRP A 151 -22.21 -8.01 1.86
CA TRP A 151 -21.89 -6.59 1.66
C TRP A 151 -22.09 -5.73 2.92
N LYS A 152 -23.17 -5.98 3.67
CA LYS A 152 -23.41 -5.27 4.94
C LYS A 152 -22.27 -5.53 5.94
N ARG A 153 -21.78 -6.76 6.02
CA ARG A 153 -20.71 -7.15 6.96
C ARG A 153 -19.35 -6.60 6.55
N ILE A 154 -19.08 -6.52 5.24
CA ILE A 154 -17.89 -5.84 4.70
C ILE A 154 -17.92 -4.36 5.06
N THR A 155 -19.07 -3.69 4.92
CA THR A 155 -19.19 -2.27 5.27
C THR A 155 -19.14 -2.02 6.79
N ASP A 156 -19.71 -2.91 7.61
CA ASP A 156 -19.55 -2.89 9.07
C ASP A 156 -18.06 -3.07 9.48
N ALA A 157 -17.29 -3.90 8.77
CA ALA A 157 -15.85 -4.06 8.99
C ALA A 157 -15.06 -2.77 8.74
N ILE A 158 -15.41 -2.03 7.68
CA ILE A 158 -14.80 -0.74 7.35
C ILE A 158 -15.05 0.29 8.47
N ILE A 159 -16.27 0.31 9.02
CA ILE A 159 -16.62 1.15 10.18
C ILE A 159 -15.82 0.71 11.41
N ALA A 160 -15.73 -0.59 11.70
CA ALA A 160 -15.01 -1.12 12.85
C ALA A 160 -13.51 -0.79 12.81
N ALA A 161 -12.90 -0.83 11.62
CA ALA A 161 -11.54 -0.38 11.39
C ALA A 161 -11.39 1.13 11.66
N ASN A 162 -12.29 1.96 11.10
CA ASN A 162 -12.25 3.41 11.26
C ASN A 162 -12.34 3.84 12.75
N GLN A 163 -13.23 3.20 13.52
CA GLN A 163 -13.40 3.46 14.95
C GLN A 163 -12.11 3.25 15.77
N ARG A 164 -11.14 2.49 15.23
CA ARG A 164 -9.86 2.17 15.87
C ARG A 164 -8.67 2.87 15.20
N GLY A 165 -8.95 3.82 14.28
CA GLY A 165 -7.92 4.51 13.53
C GLY A 165 -7.17 3.62 12.54
N MET A 166 -7.76 2.49 12.15
CA MET A 166 -7.18 1.57 11.17
C MET A 166 -7.68 1.87 9.76
N THR A 167 -6.78 1.70 8.81
CA THR A 167 -7.07 1.76 7.38
C THR A 167 -7.43 0.40 6.82
N VAL A 168 -8.10 0.40 5.67
CA VAL A 168 -8.57 -0.80 4.98
C VAL A 168 -8.06 -0.79 3.54
N LEU A 169 -7.36 -1.86 3.16
CA LEU A 169 -7.14 -2.27 1.79
C LEU A 169 -8.22 -3.30 1.44
N ILE A 170 -9.09 -3.00 0.49
CA ILE A 170 -10.06 -3.97 -0.02
C ILE A 170 -9.42 -4.72 -1.18
N ASP A 171 -9.47 -6.05 -1.14
CA ASP A 171 -8.84 -6.91 -2.12
C ASP A 171 -9.86 -7.75 -2.87
N LEU A 172 -9.88 -7.66 -4.22
CA LEU A 172 -10.63 -8.58 -5.06
C LEU A 172 -9.90 -9.92 -5.15
N HIS A 173 -10.16 -10.76 -4.15
CA HIS A 173 -9.49 -12.04 -3.95
C HIS A 173 -10.01 -13.15 -4.86
N ALA A 174 -11.26 -13.03 -5.32
CA ALA A 174 -11.88 -13.98 -6.25
C ALA A 174 -12.63 -13.24 -7.35
N ALA A 175 -12.19 -13.45 -8.61
CA ALA A 175 -12.81 -12.89 -9.80
C ALA A 175 -13.73 -13.90 -10.51
N PRO A 176 -14.69 -13.44 -11.35
CA PRO A 176 -15.51 -14.31 -12.18
C PRO A 176 -14.65 -15.26 -13.02
N GLY A 177 -14.97 -16.56 -13.03
CA GLY A 177 -14.21 -17.53 -13.83
C GLY A 177 -12.84 -17.93 -13.29
N LYS A 178 -12.44 -17.49 -12.09
CA LYS A 178 -11.23 -17.92 -11.35
C LYS A 178 -9.91 -17.52 -12.02
N GLN A 179 -9.12 -16.68 -11.34
CA GLN A 179 -7.90 -16.08 -11.89
C GLN A 179 -6.61 -16.87 -11.69
N ASN A 180 -6.61 -17.88 -10.81
CA ASN A 180 -5.46 -18.75 -10.56
C ASN A 180 -5.92 -20.19 -10.28
N ALA A 181 -4.98 -21.09 -10.00
CA ALA A 181 -5.30 -22.52 -9.79
C ALA A 181 -5.96 -22.80 -8.43
N ASP A 182 -5.75 -21.92 -7.45
CA ASP A 182 -6.07 -22.16 -6.05
C ASP A 182 -7.55 -21.92 -5.72
N SER A 183 -8.07 -22.69 -4.76
CA SER A 183 -9.50 -22.65 -4.44
C SER A 183 -9.94 -21.35 -3.75
N HIS A 184 -8.98 -20.58 -3.22
CA HIS A 184 -9.21 -19.23 -2.68
C HIS A 184 -9.65 -18.22 -3.75
N SER A 185 -9.60 -18.57 -5.03
CA SER A 185 -10.22 -17.79 -6.12
C SER A 185 -11.73 -18.07 -6.25
N GLY A 186 -12.36 -18.60 -5.19
CA GLY A 186 -13.81 -18.72 -5.00
C GLY A 186 -14.44 -20.00 -5.55
N THR A 187 -13.77 -20.75 -6.43
CA THR A 187 -14.32 -21.98 -7.01
C THR A 187 -13.28 -23.08 -7.20
N SER A 188 -13.70 -24.33 -7.04
CA SER A 188 -12.90 -25.52 -7.36
C SER A 188 -12.85 -25.83 -8.86
N ASN A 189 -13.58 -25.08 -9.70
CA ASN A 189 -13.53 -25.21 -11.15
C ASN A 189 -12.12 -24.84 -11.70
N PRO A 190 -11.78 -25.27 -12.93
CA PRO A 190 -10.56 -24.81 -13.61
C PRO A 190 -10.53 -23.28 -13.78
N ALA A 191 -9.32 -22.71 -13.77
CA ALA A 191 -9.11 -21.29 -14.01
C ALA A 191 -9.46 -20.93 -15.46
N ASN A 192 -10.35 -19.94 -15.63
CA ASN A 192 -10.84 -19.50 -16.93
C ASN A 192 -11.02 -17.97 -17.02
N PHE A 193 -10.57 -17.19 -16.02
CA PHE A 193 -10.69 -15.74 -16.03
C PHE A 193 -10.02 -15.10 -17.25
N PHE A 194 -8.77 -15.48 -17.52
CA PHE A 194 -7.96 -14.89 -18.60
C PHE A 194 -8.23 -15.47 -19.98
N ASN A 195 -8.92 -16.62 -20.05
CA ASN A 195 -9.14 -17.36 -21.30
C ASN A 195 -10.53 -17.09 -21.91
N ASP A 196 -11.39 -16.36 -21.20
CA ASP A 196 -12.74 -16.03 -21.64
C ASP A 196 -12.98 -14.51 -21.61
N PRO A 197 -13.19 -13.87 -22.77
CA PRO A 197 -13.54 -12.44 -22.84
C PRO A 197 -14.77 -12.06 -22.01
N HIS A 198 -15.70 -12.99 -21.78
CA HIS A 198 -16.82 -12.78 -20.87
C HIS A 198 -16.33 -12.58 -19.44
N ASN A 199 -15.46 -13.46 -18.93
CA ASN A 199 -14.93 -13.36 -17.57
C ASN A 199 -14.10 -12.09 -17.36
N LEU A 200 -13.29 -11.69 -18.35
CA LEU A 200 -12.55 -10.42 -18.30
C LEU A 200 -13.50 -9.21 -18.17
N ARG A 201 -14.58 -9.16 -18.98
CA ARG A 201 -15.61 -8.11 -18.89
C ARG A 201 -16.35 -8.13 -17.56
N ARG A 202 -16.67 -9.32 -17.05
CA ARG A 202 -17.31 -9.48 -15.72
C ARG A 202 -16.38 -9.05 -14.59
N GLY A 203 -15.07 -9.28 -14.72
CA GLY A 203 -14.06 -8.76 -13.79
C GLY A 203 -14.00 -7.23 -13.77
N LEU A 204 -13.98 -6.59 -14.94
CA LEU A 204 -14.06 -5.12 -15.06
C LEU A 204 -15.34 -4.57 -14.44
N TYR A 205 -16.47 -5.25 -14.69
CA TYR A 205 -17.75 -4.88 -14.09
C TYR A 205 -17.75 -5.00 -12.56
N ALA A 206 -17.13 -6.08 -12.04
CA ALA A 206 -17.01 -6.32 -10.60
C ALA A 206 -16.17 -5.24 -9.92
N ILE A 207 -15.00 -4.89 -10.46
CA ILE A 207 -14.10 -3.91 -9.84
C ILE A 207 -14.65 -2.48 -9.93
N SER A 208 -15.30 -2.13 -11.05
CA SER A 208 -16.01 -0.86 -11.24
C SER A 208 -17.18 -0.73 -10.24
N SER A 209 -17.96 -1.80 -10.06
CA SER A 209 -19.07 -1.82 -9.11
C SER A 209 -18.59 -1.78 -7.66
N LEU A 210 -17.57 -2.55 -7.29
CA LEU A 210 -16.94 -2.47 -5.97
C LEU A 210 -16.54 -1.01 -5.66
N THR A 211 -15.87 -0.37 -6.60
CA THR A 211 -15.40 1.01 -6.45
C THR A 211 -16.57 1.98 -6.21
N ARG A 212 -17.61 1.93 -7.05
CA ARG A 212 -18.82 2.75 -6.90
C ARG A 212 -19.53 2.51 -5.56
N LEU A 213 -19.65 1.24 -5.16
CA LEU A 213 -20.30 0.84 -3.92
C LEU A 213 -19.53 1.36 -2.69
N LEU A 214 -18.20 1.20 -2.67
CA LEU A 214 -17.35 1.73 -1.61
C LEU A 214 -17.39 3.25 -1.54
N SER A 215 -17.27 3.93 -2.68
CA SER A 215 -17.36 5.39 -2.78
C SER A 215 -18.69 5.91 -2.23
N THR A 216 -19.82 5.34 -2.67
CA THR A 216 -21.16 5.72 -2.20
C THR A 216 -21.30 5.46 -0.70
N PHE A 217 -20.86 4.28 -0.24
CA PHE A 217 -20.88 3.92 1.17
C PHE A 217 -20.09 4.92 2.03
N CYS A 218 -18.84 5.20 1.68
CA CYS A 218 -17.97 6.12 2.42
C CYS A 218 -18.55 7.54 2.50
N VAL A 219 -19.08 8.06 1.39
CA VAL A 219 -19.69 9.40 1.33
C VAL A 219 -20.98 9.47 2.15
N SER A 220 -21.77 8.39 2.19
CA SER A 220 -23.01 8.34 2.98
C SER A 220 -22.83 8.29 4.49
N GLN A 221 -21.61 8.05 4.99
CA GLN A 221 -21.34 8.07 6.43
C GLN A 221 -21.24 9.51 6.95
N ASN A 222 -21.51 9.69 8.25
CA ASN A 222 -21.44 11.01 8.90
C ASN A 222 -20.54 10.96 10.16
N PRO A 223 -19.32 11.51 10.14
CA PRO A 223 -18.65 12.11 8.98
C PRO A 223 -18.30 11.07 7.90
N PRO A 224 -18.05 11.50 6.64
CA PRO A 224 -17.60 10.60 5.58
C PRO A 224 -16.37 9.79 5.98
N LEU A 225 -16.33 8.52 5.56
CA LEU A 225 -15.18 7.66 5.83
C LEU A 225 -14.07 7.90 4.81
N ASN A 226 -12.84 7.97 5.29
CA ASN A 226 -11.63 8.16 4.50
C ASN A 226 -10.56 7.12 4.82
N ASN A 227 -10.93 6.03 5.49
CA ASN A 227 -10.00 5.00 5.94
C ASN A 227 -9.81 3.86 4.92
N ILE A 228 -10.46 3.89 3.76
CA ILE A 228 -10.12 3.02 2.63
C ILE A 228 -8.88 3.61 1.94
N ILE A 229 -7.74 2.94 2.08
CA ILE A 229 -6.46 3.42 1.51
C ILE A 229 -6.22 2.87 0.11
N GLY A 230 -6.86 1.76 -0.23
CA GLY A 230 -6.63 1.10 -1.50
C GLY A 230 -7.73 0.14 -1.92
N ILE A 231 -7.76 -0.10 -3.23
CA ILE A 231 -8.47 -1.22 -3.85
C ILE A 231 -7.43 -2.03 -4.63
N GLU A 232 -7.26 -3.30 -4.27
CA GLU A 232 -6.48 -4.26 -5.06
C GLU A 232 -7.36 -4.86 -6.15
N LEU A 233 -6.87 -4.74 -7.39
CA LEU A 233 -7.68 -5.07 -8.57
C LEU A 233 -7.90 -6.57 -8.70
N LEU A 234 -6.89 -7.37 -8.34
CA LEU A 234 -6.93 -8.81 -8.51
C LEU A 234 -5.81 -9.47 -7.70
N ASN A 235 -6.18 -10.33 -6.74
CA ASN A 235 -5.24 -11.14 -5.99
C ASN A 235 -4.61 -12.23 -6.84
N GLU A 236 -3.29 -12.41 -6.69
CA GLU A 236 -2.53 -13.55 -7.20
C GLU A 236 -2.89 -14.02 -8.63
N PRO A 237 -2.93 -13.13 -9.64
CA PRO A 237 -3.37 -13.54 -10.96
C PRO A 237 -2.37 -14.49 -11.63
N ALA A 238 -2.85 -15.49 -12.35
CA ALA A 238 -2.02 -16.41 -13.13
C ALA A 238 -2.41 -16.37 -14.62
N PRO A 239 -2.08 -15.28 -15.34
CA PRO A 239 -2.41 -15.15 -16.75
C PRO A 239 -1.55 -16.10 -17.61
N PRO A 240 -2.07 -16.56 -18.77
CA PRO A 240 -1.28 -17.34 -19.72
C PRO A 240 -0.14 -16.51 -20.35
N ASP A 241 -0.32 -15.19 -20.42
CA ASP A 241 0.66 -14.23 -20.93
C ASP A 241 0.48 -12.87 -20.24
N ASP A 242 1.59 -12.15 -20.04
CA ASP A 242 1.61 -10.85 -19.35
C ASP A 242 0.81 -9.77 -20.08
N ALA A 243 0.71 -9.81 -21.41
CA ALA A 243 -0.02 -8.79 -22.18
C ALA A 243 -1.51 -8.78 -21.83
N VAL A 244 -2.10 -9.95 -21.56
CA VAL A 244 -3.53 -10.07 -21.19
C VAL A 244 -3.79 -9.37 -19.87
N LEU A 245 -2.96 -9.64 -18.85
CA LEU A 245 -3.13 -9.02 -17.54
C LEU A 245 -2.81 -7.53 -17.55
N ARG A 246 -1.74 -7.11 -18.23
CA ARG A 246 -1.37 -5.69 -18.35
C ARG A 246 -2.46 -4.88 -19.03
N GLN A 247 -3.05 -5.40 -20.11
CA GLN A 247 -4.17 -4.75 -20.77
C GLN A 247 -5.39 -4.68 -19.86
N TRP A 248 -5.73 -5.79 -19.20
CA TRP A 248 -6.85 -5.81 -18.24
C TRP A 248 -6.64 -4.82 -17.08
N TYR A 249 -5.42 -4.68 -16.57
CA TYR A 249 -5.11 -3.68 -15.53
C TYR A 249 -5.28 -2.25 -16.03
N LEU A 250 -4.86 -1.93 -17.26
CA LEU A 250 -5.08 -0.59 -17.82
C LEU A 250 -6.58 -0.27 -17.89
N ASP A 251 -7.38 -1.23 -18.36
CA ASP A 251 -8.84 -1.08 -18.47
C ASP A 251 -9.49 -0.98 -17.08
N ALA A 252 -9.08 -1.83 -16.13
CA ALA A 252 -9.58 -1.83 -14.75
C ALA A 252 -9.24 -0.53 -14.01
N VAL A 253 -8.02 -0.02 -14.16
CA VAL A 253 -7.60 1.26 -13.58
C VAL A 253 -8.46 2.40 -14.14
N ALA A 254 -8.71 2.43 -15.45
CA ALA A 254 -9.57 3.44 -16.06
C ALA A 254 -11.00 3.39 -15.49
N GLU A 255 -11.56 2.19 -15.34
CA GLU A 255 -12.89 1.98 -14.76
C GLU A 255 -12.97 2.38 -13.28
N VAL A 256 -11.99 1.99 -12.45
CA VAL A 256 -11.93 2.35 -11.03
C VAL A 256 -11.83 3.87 -10.87
N ARG A 257 -10.95 4.53 -11.64
CA ARG A 257 -10.80 5.99 -11.56
C ARG A 257 -12.06 6.72 -12.00
N LYS A 258 -12.78 6.20 -12.99
CA LYS A 258 -14.06 6.75 -13.45
C LYS A 258 -15.19 6.52 -12.45
N ALA A 259 -15.22 5.36 -11.79
CA ALA A 259 -16.29 4.97 -10.87
C ALA A 259 -16.18 5.64 -9.50
N TRP A 260 -14.98 6.04 -9.06
CA TRP A 260 -14.80 6.67 -7.76
C TRP A 260 -15.28 8.13 -7.75
N VAL A 261 -16.28 8.42 -6.93
CA VAL A 261 -16.78 9.78 -6.68
C VAL A 261 -16.63 10.09 -5.19
N GLY A 262 -15.84 11.10 -4.83
CA GLY A 262 -15.64 11.41 -3.41
C GLY A 262 -14.47 12.36 -3.15
N VAL A 263 -14.21 12.58 -1.86
CA VAL A 263 -13.28 13.62 -1.38
C VAL A 263 -11.82 13.30 -1.72
N ARG A 264 -11.46 12.00 -1.80
CA ARG A 264 -10.12 11.52 -2.19
C ARG A 264 -10.20 10.12 -2.80
N ALA A 265 -9.52 9.88 -3.92
CA ALA A 265 -9.42 8.56 -4.53
C ALA A 265 -8.46 7.63 -3.77
N PRO A 266 -8.82 6.35 -3.56
CA PRO A 266 -7.91 5.37 -2.97
C PRO A 266 -6.75 5.09 -3.93
N ALA A 267 -5.65 4.56 -3.39
CA ALA A 267 -4.60 4.00 -4.22
C ALA A 267 -5.10 2.73 -4.94
N ILE A 268 -4.53 2.43 -6.10
CA ILE A 268 -4.84 1.21 -6.83
C ILE A 268 -3.70 0.22 -6.67
N TYR A 269 -4.00 -0.98 -6.21
CA TYR A 269 -3.02 -2.03 -5.96
C TYR A 269 -3.08 -3.07 -7.09
N LEU A 270 -1.91 -3.44 -7.61
CA LEU A 270 -1.75 -4.39 -8.72
C LEU A 270 -0.97 -5.62 -8.21
N GLY A 271 -1.60 -6.79 -8.23
CA GLY A 271 -0.90 -8.04 -7.99
C GLY A 271 0.14 -8.28 -9.09
N GLU A 272 1.41 -8.43 -8.69
CA GLU A 272 2.57 -8.51 -9.60
C GLU A 272 2.86 -9.92 -10.15
N CYS A 273 2.10 -10.92 -9.70
CA CYS A 273 2.18 -12.30 -10.18
C CYS A 273 3.60 -12.89 -10.12
N TRP A 274 4.32 -12.71 -9.00
CA TRP A 274 5.67 -13.26 -8.81
C TRP A 274 6.69 -12.81 -9.88
N ARG A 275 6.44 -11.68 -10.56
CA ARG A 275 7.22 -11.08 -11.65
C ARG A 275 7.55 -9.62 -11.38
N THR A 276 8.05 -9.34 -10.17
CA THR A 276 8.09 -7.98 -9.60
C THR A 276 8.85 -6.99 -10.47
N GLU A 277 10.01 -7.40 -10.98
CA GLU A 277 10.85 -6.55 -11.84
C GLU A 277 10.16 -6.22 -13.17
N SER A 278 9.51 -7.21 -13.78
CA SER A 278 8.76 -7.07 -15.03
C SER A 278 7.59 -6.10 -14.87
N TYR A 279 6.80 -6.25 -13.79
CA TYR A 279 5.67 -5.35 -13.51
C TYR A 279 6.13 -3.97 -13.04
N THR A 280 7.30 -3.86 -12.41
CA THR A 280 7.92 -2.57 -12.07
C THR A 280 8.26 -1.79 -13.32
N GLU A 281 8.96 -2.42 -14.28
CA GLU A 281 9.33 -1.79 -15.54
C GLU A 281 8.09 -1.33 -16.31
N TRP A 282 7.13 -2.24 -16.48
CA TRP A 282 5.88 -1.96 -17.18
C TRP A 282 5.08 -0.84 -16.50
N ALA A 283 4.82 -0.93 -15.19
CA ALA A 283 4.00 0.07 -14.50
C ALA A 283 4.67 1.44 -14.46
N THR A 284 6.02 1.49 -14.43
CA THR A 284 6.77 2.75 -14.54
C THR A 284 6.63 3.34 -15.94
N ALA A 285 6.77 2.53 -16.99
CA ALA A 285 6.62 2.98 -18.38
C ALA A 285 5.20 3.45 -18.68
N GLU A 286 4.19 2.80 -18.09
CA GLU A 286 2.78 3.06 -18.32
C GLU A 286 2.14 3.98 -17.29
N TYR A 287 2.93 4.61 -16.43
CA TYR A 287 2.43 5.36 -15.29
C TYR A 287 1.48 6.50 -15.72
N GLY A 288 1.72 7.13 -16.87
CA GLY A 288 0.81 8.15 -17.42
C GLY A 288 -0.60 7.63 -17.74
N ARG A 289 -0.73 6.35 -18.13
CA ARG A 289 -2.04 5.67 -18.33
C ARG A 289 -2.61 5.10 -17.04
N LEU A 290 -1.75 4.64 -16.13
CA LEU A 290 -2.17 4.11 -14.84
C LEU A 290 -2.57 5.20 -13.85
N ALA A 291 -2.08 6.43 -14.01
CA ALA A 291 -2.36 7.58 -13.14
C ALA A 291 -2.44 8.90 -13.94
N PRO A 292 -3.41 9.04 -14.88
CA PRO A 292 -3.58 10.27 -15.64
C PRO A 292 -4.04 11.41 -14.70
N ASN A 293 -3.43 12.59 -14.84
CA ASN A 293 -3.72 13.82 -14.08
C ASN A 293 -3.31 13.76 -12.60
N SER A 294 -2.01 13.84 -12.33
CA SER A 294 -1.35 13.74 -11.01
C SER A 294 -1.61 14.89 -10.03
N ASN A 295 -2.84 15.43 -9.99
CA ASN A 295 -3.33 16.15 -8.81
C ASN A 295 -3.67 15.11 -7.72
N TRP A 296 -2.63 14.51 -7.13
CA TRP A 296 -2.64 13.74 -5.87
C TRP A 296 -3.59 12.53 -5.74
N GLY A 297 -4.40 12.21 -6.76
CA GLY A 297 -5.46 11.20 -6.71
C GLY A 297 -5.13 9.85 -7.36
N GLY A 298 -3.87 9.43 -7.46
CA GLY A 298 -3.57 8.28 -8.30
C GLY A 298 -2.36 7.43 -8.00
N LEU A 299 -2.03 7.20 -6.73
CA LEU A 299 -1.03 6.20 -6.37
C LEU A 299 -1.36 4.83 -7.00
N VAL A 300 -0.38 4.26 -7.69
CA VAL A 300 -0.41 2.88 -8.16
C VAL A 300 0.65 2.12 -7.37
N VAL A 301 0.24 1.04 -6.72
CA VAL A 301 1.07 0.27 -5.80
C VAL A 301 1.19 -1.15 -6.34
N LEU A 302 2.41 -1.67 -6.44
CA LEU A 302 2.59 -3.10 -6.65
C LEU A 302 2.40 -3.83 -5.34
N ASP A 303 1.55 -4.85 -5.39
CA ASP A 303 1.34 -5.78 -4.30
C ASP A 303 2.19 -7.02 -4.51
N HIS A 304 3.17 -7.25 -3.64
CA HIS A 304 4.08 -8.38 -3.68
C HIS A 304 3.80 -9.37 -2.55
N HIS A 305 3.77 -10.65 -2.87
CA HIS A 305 3.59 -11.73 -1.89
C HIS A 305 4.92 -12.45 -1.66
N LEU A 306 5.40 -12.47 -0.42
CA LEU A 306 6.68 -13.06 -0.06
C LEU A 306 6.52 -14.25 0.89
N TYR A 307 6.64 -15.44 0.34
CA TYR A 307 6.67 -16.70 1.09
C TYR A 307 7.96 -17.47 0.87
N ARG A 308 8.32 -18.31 1.86
CA ARG A 308 9.51 -19.17 1.86
C ARG A 308 9.17 -20.61 2.22
N CYS A 309 8.07 -21.14 1.66
CA CYS A 309 7.65 -22.51 1.93
C CYS A 309 6.99 -23.27 0.77
N PHE A 310 6.82 -22.68 -0.41
CA PHE A 310 6.01 -23.28 -1.48
C PHE A 310 6.80 -23.93 -2.61
N THR A 311 8.06 -23.52 -2.83
CA THR A 311 8.89 -24.09 -3.89
C THR A 311 9.88 -25.13 -3.36
N PRO A 312 10.39 -26.05 -4.20
CA PRO A 312 11.50 -26.92 -3.81
C PRO A 312 12.70 -26.14 -3.27
N GLY A 313 13.03 -24.99 -3.86
CA GLY A 313 14.09 -24.10 -3.39
C GLY A 313 13.83 -23.56 -1.99
N ASP A 314 12.59 -23.19 -1.69
CA ASP A 314 12.20 -22.71 -0.36
C ASP A 314 12.35 -23.80 0.71
N THR A 315 11.79 -24.98 0.43
CA THR A 315 11.70 -26.09 1.39
C THR A 315 13.05 -26.76 1.70
N GLN A 316 14.03 -26.60 0.80
CA GLN A 316 15.40 -27.10 0.97
C GLN A 316 16.35 -26.05 1.58
N THR A 317 15.93 -24.79 1.64
CA THR A 317 16.74 -23.70 2.20
C THR A 317 16.49 -23.57 3.70
N SER A 318 17.56 -23.46 4.48
CA SER A 318 17.46 -23.30 5.93
C SER A 318 16.96 -21.90 6.30
N VAL A 319 16.26 -21.77 7.43
CA VAL A 319 15.75 -20.47 7.92
C VAL A 319 16.88 -19.45 8.13
N GLN A 320 18.08 -19.89 8.50
CA GLN A 320 19.26 -19.01 8.62
C GLN A 320 19.71 -18.46 7.27
N ASP A 321 19.63 -19.26 6.21
CA ASP A 321 20.05 -18.83 4.87
C ASP A 321 19.00 -17.90 4.26
N HIS A 322 17.70 -18.19 4.47
CA HIS A 322 16.62 -17.25 4.16
C HIS A 322 16.81 -15.91 4.87
N THR A 323 17.09 -15.95 6.17
CA THR A 323 17.35 -14.76 6.99
C THR A 323 18.57 -13.99 6.48
N ARG A 324 19.67 -14.69 6.16
CA ARG A 324 20.89 -14.07 5.64
C ARG A 324 20.66 -13.41 4.28
N ALA A 325 19.91 -14.06 3.38
CA ALA A 325 19.57 -13.50 2.09
C ALA A 325 18.75 -12.20 2.22
N LEU A 326 17.85 -12.11 3.19
CA LEU A 326 17.09 -10.87 3.46
C LEU A 326 17.98 -9.74 3.99
N LEU A 327 18.97 -10.05 4.82
CA LEU A 327 19.85 -9.06 5.44
C LEU A 327 21.03 -8.64 4.55
N ASP A 328 21.43 -9.47 3.59
CA ASP A 328 22.50 -9.19 2.65
C ASP A 328 22.04 -8.15 1.60
N GLU A 329 22.55 -6.91 1.72
CA GLU A 329 22.24 -5.81 0.81
C GLU A 329 22.65 -6.08 -0.65
N SER A 330 23.53 -7.06 -0.88
CA SER A 330 23.95 -7.47 -2.23
C SER A 330 23.05 -8.56 -2.84
N SER A 331 22.14 -9.14 -2.04
CA SER A 331 21.21 -10.18 -2.48
C SER A 331 20.25 -9.70 -3.57
N GLY A 332 19.74 -10.66 -4.36
CA GLY A 332 18.68 -10.38 -5.33
C GLY A 332 17.44 -9.76 -4.67
N ILE A 333 17.03 -10.26 -3.50
CA ILE A 333 15.84 -9.78 -2.79
C ILE A 333 15.97 -8.29 -2.45
N GLN A 334 17.06 -7.88 -1.79
CA GLN A 334 17.29 -6.47 -1.44
C GLN A 334 17.34 -5.58 -2.68
N LYS A 335 18.01 -6.03 -3.75
CA LYS A 335 18.10 -5.29 -5.02
C LYS A 335 16.73 -5.11 -5.66
N THR A 336 15.92 -6.17 -5.77
CA THR A 336 14.57 -6.10 -6.34
C THR A 336 13.70 -5.12 -5.55
N PHE A 337 13.68 -5.20 -4.21
CA PHE A 337 12.90 -4.25 -3.38
C PHE A 337 13.38 -2.81 -3.53
N GLN A 338 14.69 -2.57 -3.50
CA GLN A 338 15.26 -1.25 -3.70
C GLN A 338 14.89 -0.67 -5.07
N GLN A 339 15.20 -1.40 -6.15
CA GLN A 339 14.98 -0.95 -7.52
C GLN A 339 13.49 -0.69 -7.80
N THR A 340 12.63 -1.57 -7.27
CA THR A 340 11.18 -1.42 -7.40
C THR A 340 10.67 -0.20 -6.66
N SER A 341 11.04 -0.05 -5.39
CA SER A 341 10.66 1.10 -4.57
C SER A 341 11.12 2.42 -5.20
N GLU A 342 12.34 2.48 -5.68
CA GLU A 342 12.90 3.71 -6.25
C GLU A 342 12.29 4.04 -7.63
N SER A 343 12.08 3.04 -8.49
CA SER A 343 11.55 3.26 -9.84
C SER A 343 10.09 3.68 -9.82
N LEU A 344 9.24 2.94 -9.11
CA LEU A 344 7.84 3.33 -8.93
C LEU A 344 7.71 4.60 -8.11
N GLY A 345 8.50 4.77 -7.06
CA GLY A 345 8.49 5.97 -6.23
C GLY A 345 8.75 7.25 -7.03
N ARG A 346 9.66 7.21 -8.02
CA ARG A 346 9.90 8.33 -8.94
C ARG A 346 8.73 8.61 -9.88
N ALA A 347 7.98 7.58 -10.27
CA ALA A 347 6.80 7.74 -11.10
C ALA A 347 5.58 8.25 -10.29
N GLY A 348 5.58 8.06 -8.96
CA GLY A 348 4.47 8.39 -8.06
C GLY A 348 3.76 7.15 -7.49
N GLY A 349 4.31 5.96 -7.67
CA GLY A 349 3.81 4.70 -7.12
C GLY A 349 4.61 4.19 -5.93
N GLY A 350 4.44 2.91 -5.62
CA GLY A 350 5.22 2.24 -4.58
C GLY A 350 5.07 0.72 -4.62
N ILE A 351 5.72 0.04 -3.68
CA ILE A 351 5.57 -1.39 -3.44
C ILE A 351 5.17 -1.64 -1.99
N VAL A 352 4.35 -2.65 -1.78
CA VAL A 352 4.03 -3.22 -0.47
C VAL A 352 4.30 -4.71 -0.47
N VAL A 353 4.36 -5.30 0.73
CA VAL A 353 4.28 -6.75 0.88
C VAL A 353 2.95 -7.11 1.53
N ALA A 354 1.86 -7.25 0.76
CA ALA A 354 0.54 -7.45 1.36
C ALA A 354 0.26 -8.89 1.76
N GLU A 355 1.13 -9.84 1.42
CA GLU A 355 1.12 -11.16 2.01
C GLU A 355 2.52 -11.66 2.32
N TRP A 356 2.71 -12.03 3.58
CA TRP A 356 3.91 -12.67 4.09
C TRP A 356 3.62 -13.33 5.43
N SER A 357 4.42 -14.30 5.82
CA SER A 357 4.30 -14.96 7.12
C SER A 357 5.67 -15.43 7.59
N CYS A 358 5.73 -16.16 8.70
CA CYS A 358 6.90 -16.97 9.01
C CYS A 358 6.62 -18.46 8.80
N GLY A 359 5.61 -18.81 8.00
CA GLY A 359 5.36 -20.16 7.51
C GLY A 359 6.58 -20.68 6.75
N LEU A 360 7.14 -21.77 7.24
CA LEU A 360 8.36 -22.39 6.74
C LEU A 360 8.14 -23.89 6.72
N ALA A 361 8.77 -24.58 5.76
CA ALA A 361 8.77 -26.03 5.76
C ALA A 361 9.42 -26.56 7.06
N PRO A 362 8.94 -27.68 7.62
CA PRO A 362 9.58 -28.28 8.80
C PRO A 362 11.08 -28.54 8.59
N THR A 363 11.48 -28.90 7.37
CA THR A 363 12.88 -29.12 6.96
C THR A 363 13.75 -27.87 7.00
N SER A 364 13.17 -26.68 6.92
CA SER A 364 13.90 -25.41 7.00
C SER A 364 14.30 -25.03 8.42
N LEU A 365 13.71 -25.66 9.45
CA LEU A 365 13.96 -25.35 10.86
C LEU A 365 14.96 -26.35 11.45
N ARG A 366 16.04 -25.87 12.06
CA ARG A 366 17.06 -26.77 12.62
C ARG A 366 16.76 -27.18 14.05
N THR A 367 16.34 -26.21 14.85
CA THR A 367 16.12 -26.39 16.30
C THR A 367 14.65 -26.39 16.68
N HIS A 368 13.79 -25.94 15.76
CA HIS A 368 12.37 -25.67 16.00
C HIS A 368 12.11 -24.69 17.15
N GLN A 369 13.15 -23.96 17.59
CA GLN A 369 13.00 -22.95 18.63
C GLN A 369 12.32 -21.70 18.07
N PRO A 370 11.49 -21.01 18.86
CA PRO A 370 10.85 -19.75 18.45
C PRO A 370 11.83 -18.70 17.92
N GLN A 371 13.08 -18.69 18.42
CA GLN A 371 14.08 -17.71 18.04
C GLN A 371 14.45 -17.76 16.55
N GLU A 372 14.53 -18.95 15.93
CA GLU A 372 14.86 -19.05 14.50
C GLU A 372 13.81 -18.37 13.62
N ARG A 373 12.51 -18.52 13.97
CA ARG A 373 11.42 -17.81 13.30
C ARG A 373 11.46 -16.33 13.62
N ARG A 374 11.81 -15.96 14.86
CA ARG A 374 11.90 -14.56 15.27
C ARG A 374 12.95 -13.79 14.47
N ASP A 375 14.14 -14.36 14.30
CA ASP A 375 15.21 -13.75 13.51
C ASP A 375 14.80 -13.57 12.05
N PHE A 376 14.09 -14.56 11.49
CA PHE A 376 13.52 -14.47 10.14
C PHE A 376 12.46 -13.38 10.01
N VAL A 377 11.54 -13.27 10.98
CA VAL A 377 10.53 -12.19 11.02
C VAL A 377 11.19 -10.82 11.14
N ASP A 378 12.17 -10.66 12.01
CA ASP A 378 12.87 -9.38 12.19
C ASP A 378 13.62 -8.98 10.91
N ALA A 379 14.22 -9.94 10.18
CA ALA A 379 14.85 -9.68 8.88
C ALA A 379 13.83 -9.29 7.79
N GLN A 380 12.68 -9.95 7.72
CA GLN A 380 11.59 -9.59 6.81
C GLN A 380 11.11 -8.16 7.09
N LEU A 381 10.81 -7.84 8.36
CA LEU A 381 10.41 -6.49 8.77
C LEU A 381 11.47 -5.44 8.45
N ALA A 382 12.76 -5.75 8.60
CA ALA A 382 13.84 -4.82 8.25
C ALA A 382 13.81 -4.44 6.76
N VAL A 383 13.55 -5.40 5.86
CA VAL A 383 13.40 -5.14 4.42
C VAL A 383 12.15 -4.32 4.14
N TYR A 384 11.00 -4.70 4.70
CA TYR A 384 9.73 -4.03 4.40
C TYR A 384 9.71 -2.60 4.97
N GLU A 385 10.22 -2.40 6.18
CA GLU A 385 10.32 -1.08 6.79
C GLU A 385 11.33 -0.19 6.06
N LYS A 386 12.33 -0.75 5.37
CA LYS A 386 13.30 0.01 4.56
C LYS A 386 12.73 0.43 3.21
N TRP A 387 12.08 -0.49 2.49
CA TRP A 387 11.76 -0.30 1.07
C TRP A 387 10.27 -0.19 0.74
N CYS A 388 9.36 -0.64 1.62
CA CYS A 388 7.95 -0.75 1.30
C CYS A 388 7.11 0.38 1.92
N GLY A 389 6.00 0.70 1.25
CA GLY A 389 4.94 1.58 1.77
C GLY A 389 4.13 0.93 2.90
N GLY A 390 4.29 -0.38 3.10
CA GLY A 390 3.61 -1.14 4.13
C GLY A 390 3.75 -2.63 3.92
N TRP A 391 3.17 -3.38 4.84
CA TRP A 391 3.14 -4.83 4.84
C TRP A 391 1.89 -5.35 5.55
N TRP A 392 1.38 -6.51 5.15
CA TRP A 392 0.27 -7.19 5.80
C TRP A 392 0.60 -8.65 6.04
N TRP A 393 0.62 -9.05 7.32
CA TRP A 393 0.87 -10.44 7.70
C TRP A 393 -0.30 -11.32 7.22
N TRP A 394 0.00 -12.43 6.57
CA TRP A 394 -0.95 -13.49 6.24
C TRP A 394 -0.90 -14.58 7.31
N MET A 395 -1.87 -14.67 8.22
CA MET A 395 -3.10 -13.86 8.37
C MET A 395 -3.50 -13.76 9.85
N LEU A 396 -4.65 -13.15 10.20
CA LEU A 396 -5.04 -12.88 11.59
C LEU A 396 -5.00 -14.11 12.52
N LYS A 397 -5.75 -15.17 12.19
CA LYS A 397 -5.91 -16.38 13.02
C LYS A 397 -6.47 -17.55 12.23
N LYS A 398 -6.13 -18.78 12.64
CA LYS A 398 -6.77 -20.02 12.17
C LYS A 398 -7.89 -20.44 13.12
N GLU A 399 -8.70 -21.40 12.67
CA GLU A 399 -9.70 -22.07 13.51
C GLU A 399 -8.99 -22.94 14.55
N GLU A 400 -8.71 -22.35 15.71
CA GLU A 400 -7.93 -22.96 16.79
C GLU A 400 -8.53 -24.30 17.26
N SER A 401 -9.86 -24.44 17.25
CA SER A 401 -10.55 -25.69 17.62
C SER A 401 -10.29 -26.87 16.68
N VAL A 402 -9.78 -26.62 15.47
CA VAL A 402 -9.49 -27.65 14.47
C VAL A 402 -7.99 -27.79 14.23
N TYR A 403 -7.29 -26.67 14.05
CA TYR A 403 -5.88 -26.67 13.65
C TYR A 403 -4.90 -26.40 14.80
N GLY A 404 -5.40 -26.06 15.99
CA GLY A 404 -4.57 -25.57 17.08
C GLY A 404 -3.93 -24.22 16.78
N LYS A 405 -2.95 -23.84 17.60
CA LYS A 405 -2.16 -22.62 17.40
C LYS A 405 -1.12 -22.79 16.31
N ASP A 406 -0.95 -21.76 15.49
CA ASP A 406 -0.01 -21.77 14.38
C ASP A 406 0.81 -20.48 14.36
N VAL A 407 1.98 -20.51 14.99
CA VAL A 407 2.89 -19.35 15.03
C VAL A 407 3.48 -18.99 13.67
N GLY A 408 3.39 -19.89 12.67
CA GLY A 408 3.88 -19.66 11.31
C GLY A 408 2.96 -18.76 10.51
N TRP A 409 1.65 -18.96 10.66
CA TRP A 409 0.62 -18.29 9.84
C TRP A 409 -0.33 -17.41 10.65
N GLY A 410 -0.71 -17.79 11.87
CA GLY A 410 -1.61 -17.00 12.70
C GLY A 410 -0.88 -15.84 13.36
N PHE A 411 -1.18 -14.60 12.97
CA PHE A 411 -0.56 -13.39 13.51
C PHE A 411 -0.70 -13.31 15.03
N LYS A 412 -1.88 -13.66 15.55
CA LYS A 412 -2.13 -13.68 16.99
C LYS A 412 -1.22 -14.67 17.72
N ASP A 413 -1.10 -15.88 17.19
CA ASP A 413 -0.21 -16.91 17.74
C ASP A 413 1.26 -16.51 17.59
N ALA A 414 1.62 -15.85 16.50
CA ALA A 414 2.97 -15.36 16.25
C ALA A 414 3.40 -14.30 17.30
N VAL A 415 2.49 -13.37 17.63
CA VAL A 415 2.71 -12.35 18.67
C VAL A 415 2.75 -13.00 20.06
N GLU A 416 1.77 -13.85 20.40
CA GLU A 416 1.70 -14.52 21.70
C GLU A 416 2.87 -15.48 21.93
N GLY A 417 3.34 -16.15 20.87
CA GLY A 417 4.46 -17.07 20.87
C GLY A 417 5.84 -16.40 20.81
N GLY A 418 5.90 -15.07 20.73
CA GLY A 418 7.15 -14.29 20.74
C GLY A 418 7.96 -14.34 19.44
N VAL A 419 7.45 -14.99 18.39
CA VAL A 419 8.11 -15.03 17.06
C VAL A 419 7.86 -13.75 16.27
N PHE A 420 6.84 -12.98 16.63
CA PHE A 420 6.60 -11.64 16.12
C PHE A 420 6.78 -10.59 17.23
N PRO A 421 7.25 -9.36 16.93
CA PRO A 421 7.32 -8.30 17.93
C PRO A 421 5.99 -8.05 18.65
N SER A 422 6.01 -7.94 19.98
CA SER A 422 4.80 -7.70 20.80
C SER A 422 4.00 -6.43 20.44
N SER A 423 4.57 -5.55 19.63
CA SER A 423 3.93 -4.35 19.11
C SER A 423 4.73 -3.79 17.95
N VAL A 424 4.02 -3.27 16.95
CA VAL A 424 4.61 -2.59 15.78
C VAL A 424 4.13 -1.16 15.58
N GLY A 425 3.15 -0.73 16.40
CA GLY A 425 2.64 0.65 16.36
C GLY A 425 3.61 1.66 16.97
N LEU A 426 3.31 2.94 16.73
CA LEU A 426 3.98 4.06 17.40
C LEU A 426 3.69 3.99 18.91
N ARG A 427 4.61 3.42 19.69
CA ARG A 427 4.52 3.46 21.15
C ARG A 427 4.83 4.88 21.63
N ARG A 428 3.88 5.50 22.32
CA ARG A 428 4.12 6.73 23.08
C ARG A 428 5.18 6.40 24.15
N ARG A 429 6.43 6.84 23.96
CA ARG A 429 7.44 6.78 25.03
C ARG A 429 6.91 7.61 26.19
N ARG A 430 6.49 6.95 27.27
CA ARG A 430 6.23 7.65 28.55
C ARG A 430 7.59 8.14 29.06
N GLY A 431 7.80 9.45 29.00
CA GLY A 431 9.08 10.07 29.29
C GLY A 431 9.86 10.40 28.02
N VAL A 432 9.71 11.64 27.55
CA VAL A 432 10.71 12.23 26.67
C VAL A 432 11.92 12.48 27.53
N ASP A 433 13.04 11.78 27.30
CA ASP A 433 14.31 12.13 27.93
C ASP A 433 14.66 13.57 27.51
N ARG A 434 14.62 14.48 28.49
CA ARG A 434 14.93 15.92 28.35
C ARG A 434 16.35 16.25 28.79
N SER A 435 17.18 15.25 29.04
CA SER A 435 18.59 15.44 29.38
C SER A 435 19.30 16.27 28.30
N GLN A 436 20.33 17.00 28.72
CA GLN A 436 21.15 17.79 27.79
C GLN A 436 21.83 16.88 26.76
N ARG A 437 22.25 15.68 27.17
CA ARG A 437 22.84 14.66 26.30
C ARG A 437 21.88 14.23 25.18
N GLU A 438 20.61 13.99 25.49
CA GLU A 438 19.61 13.61 24.47
C GLU A 438 19.27 14.80 23.56
N ARG A 439 19.23 16.03 24.09
CA ARG A 439 19.09 17.25 23.27
C ARG A 439 20.23 17.40 22.27
N GLU A 440 21.47 17.23 22.71
CA GLU A 440 22.65 17.27 21.84
C GLU A 440 22.67 16.12 20.82
N ARG A 441 22.22 14.91 21.21
CA ARG A 441 22.08 13.79 20.27
C ARG A 441 21.05 14.13 19.18
N ARG A 442 19.88 14.64 19.55
CA ARG A 442 18.84 15.06 18.60
C ARG A 442 19.31 16.18 17.69
N SER A 443 20.00 17.17 18.23
CA SER A 443 20.59 18.26 17.44
C SER A 443 21.62 17.75 16.44
N ARG A 444 22.45 16.77 16.82
CA ARG A 444 23.40 16.12 15.92
C ARG A 444 22.71 15.32 14.82
N VAL A 445 21.72 14.50 15.17
CA VAL A 445 20.94 13.73 14.17
C VAL A 445 20.22 14.67 13.21
N LEU A 446 19.62 15.75 13.72
CA LEU A 446 18.96 16.78 12.91
C LEU A 446 19.96 17.43 11.94
N GLU A 447 21.13 17.82 12.42
CA GLU A 447 22.16 18.43 11.56
C GLU A 447 22.65 17.47 10.48
N THR A 448 22.82 16.19 10.82
CA THR A 448 23.19 15.14 9.87
C THR A 448 22.13 14.95 8.79
N GLU A 449 20.85 14.81 9.15
CA GLU A 449 19.78 14.67 8.17
C GLU A 449 19.56 15.94 7.35
N ARG A 450 19.70 17.13 7.97
CA ARG A 450 19.68 18.42 7.28
C ARG A 450 20.79 18.49 6.23
N LYS A 451 22.02 18.13 6.61
CA LYS A 451 23.17 18.11 5.70
C LYS A 451 22.96 17.10 4.58
N LYS A 452 22.45 15.91 4.89
CA LYS A 452 22.15 14.87 3.90
C LYS A 452 21.11 15.36 2.88
N ALA A 453 20.01 15.95 3.34
CA ALA A 453 19.00 16.52 2.44
C ALA A 453 19.56 17.66 1.59
N TYR A 454 20.38 18.54 2.18
CA TYR A 454 21.06 19.62 1.45
C TYR A 454 22.02 19.10 0.38
N ASP A 455 22.84 18.10 0.72
CA ASP A 455 23.80 17.51 -0.22
C ASP A 455 23.09 16.78 -1.37
N GLN A 456 22.05 16.00 -1.07
CA GLN A 456 21.21 15.36 -2.09
C GLN A 456 20.58 16.38 -3.04
N HIS A 457 20.06 17.49 -2.49
CA HIS A 457 19.50 18.57 -3.29
C HIS A 457 20.56 19.22 -4.19
N ARG A 458 21.73 19.57 -3.64
CA ARG A 458 22.85 20.13 -4.41
C ARG A 458 23.33 19.19 -5.50
N GLU A 459 23.49 17.92 -5.18
CA GLU A 459 23.95 16.89 -6.11
C GLU A 459 22.98 16.74 -7.28
N TYR A 460 21.67 16.72 -7.00
CA TYR A 460 20.63 16.72 -8.04
C TYR A 460 20.78 17.90 -9.01
N TRP A 461 20.89 19.14 -8.50
CA TRP A 461 21.01 20.33 -9.35
C TRP A 461 22.36 20.45 -10.06
N SER A 462 23.43 19.89 -9.50
CA SER A 462 24.75 19.87 -10.15
C SER A 462 24.77 19.08 -11.46
N ARG A 463 23.80 18.17 -11.67
CA ARG A 463 23.67 17.33 -12.86
C ARG A 463 22.83 17.97 -13.97
N ILE A 464 22.18 19.11 -13.70
CA ILE A 464 21.33 19.82 -14.66
C ILE A 464 22.10 21.02 -15.21
N PRO A 465 22.39 21.11 -16.52
CA PRO A 465 23.15 22.22 -17.10
C PRO A 465 22.47 23.59 -16.84
N GLY A 466 23.21 24.55 -16.28
CA GLY A 466 22.73 25.92 -16.04
C GLY A 466 23.62 26.72 -15.07
N SER A 467 23.53 28.06 -15.11
CA SER A 467 24.20 28.95 -14.14
C SER A 467 23.22 29.31 -13.02
N TYR A 468 23.45 28.72 -11.85
CA TYR A 468 22.58 28.86 -10.68
C TYR A 468 23.26 29.70 -9.60
N HIS A 469 22.67 30.85 -9.25
CA HIS A 469 23.15 31.66 -8.12
C HIS A 469 22.29 31.41 -6.88
N LEU A 470 22.95 31.02 -5.77
CA LEU A 470 22.33 30.97 -4.45
C LEU A 470 22.00 32.38 -3.97
N VAL A 471 20.72 32.67 -3.77
CA VAL A 471 20.23 33.87 -3.08
C VAL A 471 19.77 33.44 -1.69
N VAL A 472 20.50 33.88 -0.66
CA VAL A 472 20.07 33.78 0.74
C VAL A 472 19.36 35.09 1.07
N SER A 473 18.03 35.09 1.22
CA SER A 473 17.29 36.28 1.66
C SER A 473 16.94 36.18 3.14
N GLN A 474 17.37 37.17 3.94
CA GLN A 474 16.82 37.42 5.28
C GLN A 474 15.45 38.10 5.12
N TRP A 475 14.39 37.45 5.55
CA TRP A 475 13.07 38.06 5.69
C TRP A 475 12.90 38.55 7.14
N CYS A 476 13.04 39.86 7.36
CA CYS A 476 12.63 40.49 8.61
C CYS A 476 11.10 40.67 8.59
N ASN A 477 10.38 39.87 9.40
CA ASN A 477 8.95 40.07 9.60
C ASN A 477 8.71 41.38 10.36
N ASN A 478 8.08 42.33 9.70
CA ASN A 478 7.69 43.62 10.24
C ASN A 478 6.43 43.49 11.11
N LYS A 479 6.50 42.73 12.22
CA LYS A 479 5.57 42.76 13.37
C LYS A 479 6.24 42.16 14.62
N GLY A 480 6.97 42.99 15.37
CA GLY A 480 7.05 42.92 16.84
C GLY A 480 7.77 41.75 17.54
N CYS A 481 8.60 40.93 16.89
CA CYS A 481 9.44 39.94 17.59
C CYS A 481 10.88 40.44 17.85
N PRO A 482 11.51 40.13 19.01
CA PRO A 482 12.86 40.57 19.34
C PRO A 482 13.93 39.92 18.44
N PRO A 483 15.07 40.61 18.20
CA PRO A 483 15.92 40.39 17.01
C PRO A 483 16.99 39.29 17.13
N SER A 484 16.67 38.09 17.63
CA SER A 484 17.72 37.06 17.87
C SER A 484 17.50 35.68 17.24
N THR A 485 16.82 35.56 16.09
CA THR A 485 16.88 34.29 15.33
C THR A 485 16.75 34.52 13.81
N PRO A 486 17.83 34.35 13.02
CA PRO A 486 17.73 34.43 11.57
C PRO A 486 17.09 33.14 11.02
N GLY A 487 15.94 33.26 10.35
CA GLY A 487 15.45 32.25 9.42
C GLY A 487 16.10 32.45 8.06
N CYS A 488 16.80 31.43 7.53
CA CYS A 488 17.37 31.47 6.19
C CYS A 488 16.42 30.79 5.19
N THR A 489 15.99 31.54 4.18
CA THR A 489 15.38 30.97 2.97
C THR A 489 16.43 30.99 1.85
N ILE A 490 16.59 29.86 1.16
CA ILE A 490 17.48 29.72 0.00
C ILE A 490 16.62 29.69 -1.26
N ALA A 491 16.84 30.63 -2.18
CA ALA A 491 16.23 30.64 -3.51
C ALA A 491 17.32 30.77 -4.57
N ILE A 492 17.14 30.14 -5.74
CA ILE A 492 18.11 30.24 -6.85
C ILE A 492 17.53 31.11 -7.96
N LYS A 493 18.30 32.07 -8.47
CA LYS A 493 17.92 32.95 -9.59
C LYS A 493 18.87 32.74 -10.78
N GLY A 494 18.33 32.42 -11.95
CA GLY A 494 19.07 32.31 -13.22
C GLY A 494 18.86 33.55 -14.12
N PRO A 495 19.76 33.82 -15.08
CA PRO A 495 19.63 34.97 -16.00
C PRO A 495 18.55 34.69 -17.05
N GLY A 496 17.57 35.59 -17.17
CA GLY A 496 16.51 35.57 -18.20
C GLY A 496 15.08 35.30 -17.73
N TYR A 497 14.86 35.00 -16.45
CA TYR A 497 13.50 34.77 -15.92
C TYR A 497 12.97 35.98 -15.14
N THR A 498 12.14 36.79 -15.81
CA THR A 498 11.17 37.65 -15.16
C THR A 498 9.97 36.79 -14.71
N HIS A 499 9.81 36.66 -13.39
CA HIS A 499 8.67 36.06 -12.67
C HIS A 499 8.28 34.61 -13.03
N GLY A 500 8.49 33.70 -12.08
CA GLY A 500 7.80 32.40 -12.03
C GLY A 500 8.68 31.18 -12.27
N ALA A 501 9.32 30.68 -11.22
CA ALA A 501 9.74 29.29 -11.08
C ALA A 501 9.73 28.94 -9.58
N PRO A 502 9.29 27.72 -9.20
CA PRO A 502 9.01 27.41 -7.80
C PRO A 502 10.31 27.35 -6.99
N PRO A 503 10.39 27.98 -5.80
CA PRO A 503 11.40 27.60 -4.83
C PRO A 503 11.04 26.20 -4.30
N MET A 504 11.97 25.24 -4.36
CA MET A 504 11.99 24.22 -3.30
C MET A 504 12.44 24.93 -2.02
N SER A 505 11.50 25.50 -1.30
CA SER A 505 11.78 26.10 0.01
C SER A 505 11.73 25.02 1.08
N THR A 506 12.88 24.74 1.70
CA THR A 506 12.89 24.12 3.03
C THR A 506 12.41 25.16 4.03
N LEU A 507 11.16 25.03 4.51
CA LEU A 507 10.60 25.92 5.54
C LEU A 507 10.80 25.28 6.92
N VAL A 508 11.56 25.98 7.78
CA VAL A 508 11.67 25.67 9.21
C VAL A 508 10.95 26.79 9.95
N HIS A 509 9.76 26.52 10.49
CA HIS A 509 9.04 27.46 11.36
C HIS A 509 9.27 27.12 12.83
N HIS A 510 9.47 28.15 13.64
CA HIS A 510 9.59 28.08 15.09
C HIS A 510 8.38 28.80 15.72
N CYS A 511 7.59 28.10 16.55
CA CYS A 511 6.62 28.71 17.47
C CYS A 511 6.62 27.89 18.77
N ASP A 512 6.98 28.55 19.87
CA ASP A 512 6.78 28.15 21.28
C ASP A 512 6.82 26.64 21.61
N GLY A 513 8.00 26.03 21.42
CA GLY A 513 8.30 24.70 21.97
C GLY A 513 7.87 23.49 21.14
N GLU A 514 7.32 23.69 19.94
CA GLU A 514 7.08 22.63 18.95
C GLU A 514 7.80 22.95 17.63
N ILE A 515 8.44 21.94 17.01
CA ILE A 515 9.03 22.05 15.67
C ILE A 515 8.26 21.13 14.72
N ARG A 516 7.71 21.71 13.64
CA ARG A 516 7.16 20.96 12.49
C ARG A 516 8.15 21.08 11.33
N LEU A 517 8.70 19.95 10.88
CA LEU A 517 9.46 19.85 9.64
C LEU A 517 8.52 19.44 8.50
N CYS A 518 8.39 20.28 7.47
CA CYS A 518 7.86 19.86 6.17
C CYS A 518 9.04 19.69 5.20
N VAL A 519 9.47 18.45 5.00
CA VAL A 519 10.38 18.06 3.91
C VAL A 519 9.64 17.02 3.08
N ILE A 520 9.29 17.39 1.85
CA ILE A 520 8.79 16.43 0.86
C ILE A 520 10.02 15.76 0.24
N ALA A 521 10.48 14.70 0.90
CA ALA A 521 11.40 13.70 0.37
C ALA A 521 11.12 12.38 1.11
N MET A 522 11.13 11.27 0.36
CA MET A 522 10.76 9.91 0.76
C MET A 522 11.05 9.57 2.23
N ALA A 523 10.01 9.07 2.89
CA ALA A 523 9.88 8.90 4.33
C ALA A 523 11.05 8.18 5.02
N ARG A 524 11.82 8.93 5.82
CA ARG A 524 12.40 8.46 7.08
C ARG A 524 11.82 9.30 8.21
N GLU A 525 11.05 8.65 9.09
CA GLU A 525 10.41 9.29 10.25
C GLU A 525 11.45 9.88 11.22
N ILE A 526 11.35 11.20 11.48
CA ILE A 526 11.84 11.82 12.72
C ILE A 526 10.64 12.47 13.41
N GLN A 527 10.33 11.98 14.60
CA GLN A 527 9.24 12.45 15.48
C GLN A 527 9.46 13.86 16.03
N LEU A 528 8.40 14.67 16.06
CA LEU A 528 8.03 15.56 17.17
C LEU A 528 6.49 15.61 17.33
N GLN A 529 6.00 15.48 18.56
CA GLN A 529 4.57 15.46 18.94
C GLN A 529 4.11 16.81 19.49
N GLY A 530 2.86 17.18 19.19
CA GLY A 530 2.06 18.14 19.93
C GLY A 530 0.92 17.49 20.74
N HIS A 531 0.55 18.12 21.84
CA HIS A 531 -0.40 17.64 22.85
C HIS A 531 -1.86 17.69 22.40
N PHE A 532 -2.65 16.66 22.73
CA PHE A 532 -4.04 16.85 23.18
C PHE A 532 -4.40 15.80 24.24
N GLY A 533 -4.79 16.30 25.41
CA GLY A 533 -5.33 15.53 26.53
C GLY A 533 -6.86 15.54 26.48
N ILE A 534 -7.43 14.37 26.74
CA ILE A 534 -8.82 14.20 27.19
C ILE A 534 -8.74 14.18 28.72
N ASP A 535 -9.23 15.23 29.36
CA ASP A 535 -10.13 15.21 30.53
C ASP A 535 -10.20 16.61 31.15
N ASP A 536 -11.42 17.15 31.30
CA ASP A 536 -11.87 17.53 32.65
C ASP A 536 -13.41 17.67 32.70
N ARG A 537 -14.06 16.68 33.32
CA ARG A 537 -15.37 16.86 33.95
C ARG A 537 -15.10 17.28 35.40
N ARG A 538 -15.34 18.55 35.76
CA ARG A 538 -16.08 18.95 36.99
C ARG A 538 -16.10 20.46 37.23
N ARG A 539 -17.33 20.92 37.53
CA ARG A 539 -17.72 22.01 38.45
C ARG A 539 -17.41 23.45 38.03
N MET A 540 -18.42 24.09 37.44
CA MET A 540 -18.75 25.48 37.81
C MET A 540 -19.91 25.47 38.80
N ARG A 541 -19.61 25.84 40.05
CA ARG A 541 -20.58 26.44 40.99
C ARG A 541 -20.23 27.91 41.04
N HIS A 542 -21.13 28.78 40.61
CA HIS A 542 -21.19 30.15 41.13
C HIS A 542 -22.62 30.42 41.58
N HIS A 543 -22.76 30.58 42.89
CA HIS A 543 -23.88 31.25 43.54
C HIS A 543 -23.82 32.74 43.23
N SER A 544 -25.00 33.35 43.05
CA SER A 544 -25.43 34.54 43.80
C SER A 544 -26.96 34.73 43.66
N PRO A 545 -27.62 35.43 44.61
CA PRO A 545 -28.88 34.98 45.23
C PRO A 545 -30.07 35.96 44.98
N PRO A 546 -31.10 36.01 45.85
CA PRO A 546 -32.48 35.57 45.58
C PRO A 546 -33.45 36.72 45.25
N LEU A 547 -34.54 36.38 44.54
CA LEU A 547 -35.93 36.78 44.81
C LEU A 547 -36.87 35.94 43.94
#